data_AF-A0A2X1YJS7-F1
#
_entry.id   AF-A0A2X1YJS7-F1
#
_cell.length_a   1.000
_cell.length_b   1.000
_cell.length_c   1.000
_cell.angle_alpha   90.00
_cell.angle_beta   90.00
_cell.angle_gamma   90.00
#
_symmetry.space_group_name_H-M   'P 1'
#
loop_
_entity.id
_entity.type
_entity.pdbx_description
1 polymer ?
#
loop_
_entity_poly.entity_id
_entity_poly.type
_entity_poly.pdbx_seq_one_letter_code
_entity_poly.pdbx_strand_id
1 'polypeptide(L)'
;MGFFDSLDGNLNDLAGNLNYLKKKLVNESQEIKKTARLRYELLNEERKLSEAFEKLGRHQYKSLRGEGSDLDVSETLQEIDRLESRISSLKMGLDLSEKTSGIEFTEDVTSPGYEASSSIFVRDEKDTSHEEDQGSIIFIEEDEDENR
;
A
#
# COMPACT_ATOMS: atom_id res chain seq x y z
N MET A 1 6.55 28.21 42.81
CA MET A 1 5.85 27.47 41.73
C MET A 1 6.81 27.46 40.55
N GLY A 2 7.35 26.28 40.26
CA GLY A 2 8.71 26.09 39.75
C GLY A 2 8.80 25.99 38.23
N PHE A 3 9.85 26.61 37.68
CA PHE A 3 10.26 26.48 36.28
C PHE A 3 10.52 25.02 35.84
N PHE A 4 10.85 24.14 36.78
CA PHE A 4 11.02 22.71 36.54
C PHE A 4 9.69 21.98 36.28
N ASP A 5 8.60 22.44 36.90
CA ASP A 5 7.24 21.85 36.73
C ASP A 5 6.70 22.14 35.31
N SER A 6 7.04 23.30 34.75
CA SER A 6 6.73 23.65 33.35
C SER A 6 7.60 22.93 32.31
N LEU A 7 8.81 22.48 32.69
CA LEU A 7 9.68 21.71 31.79
C LEU A 7 9.24 20.25 31.72
N ASP A 8 8.85 19.66 32.86
CA ASP A 8 8.32 18.28 32.91
C ASP A 8 6.98 18.14 32.17
N GLY A 9 6.09 19.14 32.28
CA GLY A 9 4.85 19.16 31.50
C GLY A 9 5.10 19.17 29.98
N ASN A 10 6.03 20.01 29.51
CA ASN A 10 6.36 20.13 28.08
C ASN A 10 7.12 18.89 27.56
N LEU A 11 7.92 18.23 28.40
CA LEU A 11 8.58 16.96 28.08
C LEU A 11 7.59 15.80 27.95
N ASN A 12 6.57 15.74 28.80
CA ASN A 12 5.50 14.74 28.69
C ASN A 12 4.65 14.94 27.43
N ASP A 13 4.35 16.19 27.08
CA ASP A 13 3.63 16.51 25.83
C ASP A 13 4.47 16.14 24.59
N LEU A 14 5.79 16.40 24.63
CA LEU A 14 6.70 15.98 23.57
C LEU A 14 6.78 14.46 23.43
N ALA A 15 6.88 13.73 24.55
CA ALA A 15 6.89 12.27 24.57
C ALA A 15 5.56 11.68 24.04
N GLY A 16 4.43 12.30 24.38
CA GLY A 16 3.11 11.95 23.86
C GLY A 16 3.02 12.13 22.34
N ASN A 17 3.48 13.28 21.84
CA ASN A 17 3.50 13.59 20.40
C ASN A 17 4.45 12.65 19.62
N LEU A 18 5.62 12.33 20.18
CA LEU A 18 6.54 11.35 19.59
C LEU A 18 5.94 9.94 19.53
N ASN A 19 5.20 9.54 20.57
CA ASN A 19 4.51 8.25 20.56
C ASN A 19 3.37 8.22 19.54
N TYR A 20 2.63 9.32 19.40
CA TYR A 20 1.63 9.47 18.34
C TYR A 20 2.26 9.36 16.94
N LEU A 21 3.36 10.08 16.69
CA LEU A 21 4.10 10.00 15.43
C LEU A 21 4.62 8.59 15.16
N LYS A 22 5.14 7.90 16.18
CA LYS A 22 5.58 6.50 16.06
C LYS A 22 4.42 5.59 15.64
N LYS A 23 3.26 5.70 16.30
CA LYS A 23 2.07 4.91 15.97
C LYS A 23 1.58 5.20 14.55
N LYS A 24 1.55 6.47 14.16
CA LYS A 24 1.15 6.90 12.82
C LYS A 24 2.11 6.34 11.75
N LEU A 25 3.42 6.45 11.95
CA LEU A 25 4.43 5.92 11.04
C LEU A 25 4.32 4.39 10.86
N VAL A 26 4.09 3.66 11.95
CA VAL A 26 3.90 2.20 11.89
C VAL A 26 2.64 1.85 11.10
N ASN A 27 1.53 2.55 11.34
CA ASN A 27 0.27 2.34 10.61
C ASN A 27 0.44 2.63 9.12
N GLU A 28 1.04 3.77 8.76
CA GLU A 28 1.30 4.15 7.37
C GLU A 28 2.23 3.15 6.67
N SER A 29 3.28 2.66 7.34
CA SER A 29 4.17 1.63 6.79
C SER A 29 3.41 0.32 6.50
N GLN A 30 2.48 -0.07 7.37
CA GLN A 30 1.64 -1.23 7.13
C GLN A 30 0.68 -1.02 5.95
N GLU A 31 0.11 0.17 5.79
CA GLU A 31 -0.74 0.53 4.65
C GLU A 31 0.02 0.54 3.32
N ILE A 32 1.23 1.11 3.31
CA ILE A 32 2.13 1.06 2.15
C ILE A 32 2.42 -0.40 1.76
N LYS A 33 2.73 -1.25 2.75
CA LYS A 33 3.00 -2.68 2.51
C LYS A 33 1.78 -3.40 1.93
N LYS A 34 0.58 -3.12 2.44
CA LYS A 34 -0.68 -3.68 1.91
C LYS A 34 -0.92 -3.23 0.47
N THR A 35 -0.75 -1.93 0.19
CA THR A 35 -0.92 -1.33 -1.14
C THR A 35 0.07 -1.94 -2.14
N ALA A 36 1.35 -2.05 -1.77
CA ALA A 36 2.37 -2.65 -2.61
C ALA A 36 2.05 -4.12 -2.94
N ARG A 37 1.55 -4.88 -1.97
CA ARG A 37 1.14 -6.27 -2.19
C ARG A 37 -0.03 -6.37 -3.18
N LEU A 38 -1.04 -5.50 -3.04
CA LEU A 38 -2.17 -5.45 -3.97
C LEU A 38 -1.72 -5.07 -5.39
N ARG A 39 -0.83 -4.08 -5.53
CA ARG A 39 -0.27 -3.67 -6.83
C ARG A 39 0.53 -4.80 -7.48
N TYR A 40 1.32 -5.53 -6.70
CA TYR A 40 2.06 -6.69 -7.20
C TYR A 40 1.12 -7.80 -7.69
N GLU A 41 0.09 -8.12 -6.91
CA GLU A 41 -0.90 -9.13 -7.30
C GLU A 41 -1.65 -8.72 -8.57
N LEU A 42 -2.05 -7.45 -8.66
CA LEU A 42 -2.70 -6.89 -9.84
C LEU A 42 -1.84 -7.07 -11.10
N LEU A 43 -0.57 -6.69 -11.04
CA LEU A 43 0.35 -6.82 -12.17
C LEU A 43 0.53 -8.28 -12.60
N ASN A 44 0.55 -9.21 -11.65
CA ASN A 44 0.65 -10.63 -11.97
C ASN A 44 -0.63 -11.16 -12.67
N GLU A 45 -1.82 -10.74 -12.24
CA GLU A 45 -3.07 -11.12 -12.89
C GLU A 45 -3.20 -10.47 -14.29
N GLU A 46 -2.80 -9.21 -14.46
CA GLU A 46 -2.75 -8.55 -15.78
C GLU A 46 -1.77 -9.27 -16.74
N ARG A 47 -0.63 -9.75 -16.23
CA ARG A 47 0.31 -10.58 -17.01
C ARG A 47 -0.33 -11.88 -17.48
N LYS A 48 -1.01 -12.61 -16.59
CA LYS A 48 -1.73 -13.85 -16.94
C LYS A 48 -2.82 -13.59 -17.98
N LEU A 49 -3.55 -12.48 -17.83
CA LEU A 49 -4.58 -12.09 -18.79
C LEU A 49 -3.99 -11.86 -20.18
N SER A 50 -2.87 -11.13 -20.25
CA SER A 50 -2.14 -10.93 -21.50
C SER A 50 -1.70 -12.25 -22.13
N GLU A 51 -1.17 -13.19 -21.33
CA GLU A 51 -0.77 -14.52 -21.81
C GLU A 51 -1.96 -15.33 -22.33
N ALA A 52 -3.13 -15.26 -21.68
CA ALA A 52 -4.34 -15.94 -22.12
C ALA A 52 -4.83 -15.39 -23.48
N PHE A 53 -4.84 -14.07 -23.64
CA PHE A 53 -5.17 -13.44 -24.93
C PHE A 53 -4.13 -13.77 -26.01
N GLU A 54 -2.84 -13.83 -25.66
CA GLU A 54 -1.80 -14.23 -26.61
C GLU A 54 -1.99 -15.67 -27.11
N LYS A 55 -2.30 -16.61 -26.21
CA LYS A 55 -2.62 -18.00 -26.56
C LYS A 55 -3.81 -18.05 -27.51
N LEU A 56 -4.88 -17.33 -27.20
CA LEU A 56 -6.08 -17.25 -28.04
C LEU A 56 -5.77 -16.67 -29.42
N GLY A 57 -5.00 -15.58 -29.48
CA GLY A 57 -4.56 -14.96 -30.74
C GLY A 57 -3.68 -15.89 -31.58
N ARG A 58 -2.75 -16.62 -30.95
CA ARG A 58 -1.92 -17.64 -31.62
C ARG A 58 -2.77 -18.78 -32.17
N HIS A 59 -3.76 -19.27 -31.41
CA HIS A 59 -4.70 -20.28 -31.87
C HIS A 59 -5.47 -19.77 -33.10
N GLN A 60 -6.02 -18.55 -33.05
CA GLN A 60 -6.75 -17.97 -34.17
C GLN A 60 -5.87 -17.82 -35.42
N TYR A 61 -4.63 -17.37 -35.26
CA TYR A 61 -3.68 -17.25 -36.36
C TYR A 61 -3.37 -18.60 -37.03
N LYS A 62 -3.12 -19.65 -36.22
CA LYS A 62 -2.90 -21.00 -36.73
C LYS A 62 -4.11 -21.54 -37.47
N SER A 63 -5.30 -21.35 -36.90
CA SER A 63 -6.57 -21.75 -37.51
C SER A 63 -6.76 -21.11 -38.90
N LEU A 64 -6.44 -19.82 -39.04
CA LEU A 64 -6.50 -19.12 -40.33
C LEU A 64 -5.49 -19.65 -41.37
N ARG A 65 -4.35 -20.20 -40.93
CA ARG A 65 -3.35 -20.83 -41.80
C ARG A 65 -3.68 -22.28 -42.14
N GLY A 66 -4.77 -22.84 -41.61
CA GLY A 66 -5.09 -24.26 -41.72
C GLY A 66 -4.16 -25.14 -40.88
N GLU A 67 -3.42 -24.56 -39.93
CA GLU A 67 -2.61 -25.28 -38.96
C GLU A 67 -3.48 -25.69 -37.77
N GLY A 68 -3.29 -26.91 -37.27
CA GLY A 68 -3.95 -27.38 -36.05
C GLY A 68 -3.44 -26.67 -34.80
N SER A 69 -4.33 -26.48 -33.82
CA SER A 69 -3.99 -25.96 -32.50
C SER A 69 -4.82 -26.67 -31.44
N ASP A 70 -4.16 -27.26 -30.45
CA ASP A 70 -4.79 -27.98 -29.33
C ASP A 70 -5.26 -27.04 -28.19
N LEU A 71 -5.60 -25.79 -28.51
CA LEU A 71 -6.06 -24.87 -27.46
C LEU A 71 -7.52 -25.18 -27.15
N ASP A 72 -7.84 -25.46 -25.89
CA ASP A 72 -9.23 -25.42 -25.43
C ASP A 72 -9.68 -23.96 -25.34
N VAL A 73 -10.42 -23.53 -26.37
CA VAL A 73 -10.95 -22.17 -26.48
C VAL A 73 -11.94 -21.89 -25.35
N SER A 74 -12.77 -22.86 -24.98
CA SER A 74 -13.79 -22.66 -23.96
C SER A 74 -13.18 -22.45 -22.59
N GLU A 75 -12.18 -23.27 -22.24
CA GLU A 75 -11.45 -23.13 -20.98
C GLU A 75 -10.67 -21.80 -20.94
N THR A 76 -10.01 -21.44 -22.04
CA THR A 76 -9.25 -20.19 -22.13
C THR A 76 -10.14 -18.95 -21.96
N LEU A 77 -11.34 -18.94 -22.55
CA LEU A 77 -12.30 -17.85 -22.38
C LEU A 77 -12.81 -17.76 -20.94
N GLN A 78 -13.09 -18.91 -20.31
CA GLN A 78 -13.49 -18.93 -18.90
C GLN A 78 -12.37 -18.44 -17.97
N GLU A 79 -11.11 -18.74 -18.30
CA GLU A 79 -9.95 -18.21 -17.57
C GLU A 79 -9.86 -16.68 -17.71
N ILE A 80 -10.06 -16.15 -18.92
CA ILE A 80 -10.11 -14.69 -19.17
C ILE A 80 -11.18 -14.01 -18.29
N ASP A 81 -12.41 -14.52 -18.28
CA ASP A 81 -13.50 -13.95 -17.47
C ASP A 81 -13.15 -13.93 -15.96
N ARG A 82 -12.50 -14.99 -15.48
CA ARG A 82 -12.04 -15.08 -14.07
C ARG A 82 -10.95 -14.06 -13.77
N LEU A 83 -9.98 -13.92 -14.68
CA LEU A 83 -8.87 -12.97 -14.56
C LEU A 83 -9.40 -11.53 -14.56
N GLU A 84 -10.30 -11.18 -15.48
CA GLU A 84 -10.94 -9.86 -15.54
C GLU A 84 -11.71 -9.53 -14.26
N SER A 85 -12.46 -10.50 -13.73
CA SER A 85 -13.20 -10.35 -12.47
C SER A 85 -12.25 -10.13 -11.28
N ARG A 86 -11.12 -10.85 -11.24
CA ARG A 86 -10.12 -10.71 -10.17
C ARG A 86 -9.37 -9.39 -10.27
N ILE A 87 -8.96 -8.98 -11.47
CA ILE A 87 -8.35 -7.66 -11.73
C ILE A 87 -9.29 -6.54 -11.28
N SER A 88 -10.58 -6.62 -11.62
CA SER A 88 -11.57 -5.62 -11.21
C SER A 88 -11.70 -5.54 -9.69
N SER A 89 -11.72 -6.69 -9.02
CA SER A 89 -11.77 -6.76 -7.55
C SER A 89 -10.51 -6.17 -6.90
N LEU A 90 -9.33 -6.44 -7.45
CA LEU A 90 -8.06 -5.90 -6.96
C LEU A 90 -7.97 -4.39 -7.16
N LYS A 91 -8.43 -3.87 -8.32
CA LYS A 91 -8.52 -2.42 -8.58
C LYS A 91 -9.46 -1.73 -7.59
N MET A 92 -10.62 -2.32 -7.30
CA MET A 92 -11.53 -1.79 -6.28
C MET A 92 -10.90 -1.79 -4.88
N GLY A 93 -10.11 -2.81 -4.54
CA GLY A 93 -9.33 -2.85 -3.31
C GLY A 93 -8.26 -1.75 -3.21
N LEU A 94 -7.60 -1.42 -4.32
CA LEU A 94 -6.65 -0.31 -4.39
C LEU A 94 -7.34 1.05 -4.28
N ASP A 95 -8.45 1.27 -4.98
CA ASP A 95 -9.22 2.52 -4.92
C ASP A 95 -9.70 2.83 -3.49
N LEU A 96 -10.08 1.79 -2.73
CA LEU A 96 -10.43 1.94 -1.32
C LEU A 96 -9.21 2.31 -0.48
N SER A 97 -8.06 1.68 -0.74
CA SER A 97 -6.79 1.96 -0.05
C SER A 97 -6.28 3.39 -0.30
N GLU A 98 -6.38 3.88 -1.53
CA GLU A 98 -5.93 5.23 -1.91
C GLU A 98 -6.83 6.32 -1.33
N LYS A 99 -8.13 6.07 -1.19
CA LYS A 99 -9.07 6.99 -0.53
C LYS A 99 -8.90 7.05 0.98
N THR A 100 -8.35 6.01 1.60
CA THR A 100 -8.06 5.99 3.04
C THR A 100 -6.68 6.53 3.39
N SER A 101 -5.72 6.50 2.46
CA SER A 101 -4.40 7.08 2.67
C SER A 101 -4.48 8.60 2.50
N GLY A 102 -4.50 9.35 3.61
CA GLY A 102 -4.48 10.81 3.63
C GLY A 102 -3.17 11.46 3.16
N ILE A 103 -2.42 10.77 2.29
CA ILE A 103 -1.14 11.22 1.74
C ILE A 103 -1.34 11.52 0.25
N GLU A 104 -1.71 12.76 -0.06
CA GLU A 104 -1.44 13.33 -1.37
C GLU A 104 0.06 13.59 -1.46
N PHE A 105 0.80 12.73 -2.16
CA PHE A 105 2.15 13.06 -2.58
C PHE A 105 2.04 14.18 -3.62
N THR A 106 2.12 15.43 -3.19
CA THR A 106 2.32 16.55 -4.13
C THR A 106 3.68 16.36 -4.78
N GLU A 107 3.71 16.15 -6.10
CA GLU A 107 4.95 16.11 -6.88
C GLU A 107 5.79 17.36 -6.60
N ASP A 108 7.08 17.13 -6.33
CA ASP A 108 8.08 18.14 -5.99
C ASP A 108 8.02 19.35 -6.93
N VAL A 109 7.63 20.51 -6.40
CA VAL A 109 7.91 21.79 -7.05
C VAL A 109 9.40 22.04 -6.93
N THR A 110 10.14 21.66 -7.97
CA THR A 110 11.54 22.01 -8.15
C THR A 110 11.66 23.53 -8.36
N SER A 111 12.12 24.26 -7.33
CA SER A 111 12.86 25.51 -7.55
C SER A 111 13.83 25.80 -6.41
N PRO A 112 15.01 26.38 -6.71
CA PRO A 112 16.19 26.24 -5.87
C PRO A 112 16.31 27.36 -4.84
N GLY A 113 16.71 26.97 -3.63
CA GLY A 113 17.43 27.83 -2.72
C GLY A 113 16.56 28.58 -1.73
N TYR A 114 16.07 27.89 -0.69
CA TYR A 114 16.02 28.41 0.67
C TYR A 114 16.17 27.23 1.64
N GLU A 115 16.92 27.46 2.72
CA GLU A 115 17.37 26.42 3.64
C GLU A 115 16.23 25.55 4.19
N ALA A 116 16.54 24.26 4.27
CA ALA A 116 15.68 23.21 4.78
C ALA A 116 15.28 23.47 6.24
N SER A 117 14.13 24.11 6.43
CA SER A 117 13.30 23.91 7.62
C SER A 117 12.07 23.13 7.18
N SER A 118 12.09 21.81 7.36
CA SER A 118 10.88 21.00 7.22
C SER A 118 9.96 21.33 8.40
N SER A 119 9.01 22.22 8.16
CA SER A 119 7.90 22.44 9.08
C SER A 119 6.78 21.48 8.68
N ILE A 120 6.61 20.42 9.47
CA ILE A 120 5.44 19.54 9.36
C ILE A 120 4.26 20.29 9.98
N PHE A 121 3.33 20.77 9.14
CA PHE A 121 2.07 21.31 9.61
C PHE A 121 1.09 20.16 9.83
N VAL A 122 0.86 19.79 11.10
CA VAL A 122 -0.24 18.90 11.48
C VAL A 122 -1.52 19.74 11.49
N ARG A 123 -2.46 19.45 10.58
CA ARG A 123 -3.83 19.97 10.69
C ARG A 123 -4.54 19.21 11.80
N ASP A 124 -5.07 19.96 12.76
CA ASP A 124 -6.01 19.47 13.76
C ASP A 124 -7.33 19.08 13.06
N GLU A 125 -7.45 17.82 12.67
CA GLU A 125 -8.76 17.20 12.46
C GLU A 125 -9.27 16.83 13.86
N LYS A 126 -10.27 17.59 14.34
CA LYS A 126 -10.97 17.30 15.59
C LYS A 126 -11.74 16.00 15.42
N ASP A 127 -11.19 14.90 15.95
CA ASP A 127 -11.98 13.69 16.20
C ASP A 127 -11.97 13.33 17.69
N THR A 128 -13.17 13.39 18.24
CA THR A 128 -13.56 13.01 19.59
C THR A 128 -13.77 11.51 19.66
N SER A 129 -12.83 10.75 20.23
CA SER A 129 -13.13 9.50 20.93
C SER A 129 -11.92 9.01 21.71
N HIS A 130 -11.98 9.22 23.02
CA HIS A 130 -11.17 8.56 24.03
C HIS A 130 -11.61 7.08 24.10
N GLU A 131 -10.73 6.15 23.78
CA GLU A 131 -10.76 4.82 24.41
C GLU A 131 -9.33 4.46 24.83
N GLU A 132 -9.16 4.39 26.15
CA GLU A 132 -7.98 3.86 26.81
C GLU A 132 -7.89 2.37 26.51
N ASP A 133 -6.84 1.91 25.83
CA ASP A 133 -6.56 0.49 25.75
C ASP A 133 -5.13 0.17 26.18
N GLN A 134 -5.07 -0.79 27.10
CA GLN A 134 -3.98 -1.03 28.02
C GLN A 134 -2.77 -1.63 27.31
N GLY A 135 -1.58 -1.18 27.72
CA GLY A 135 -0.32 -1.49 27.07
C GLY A 135 -0.02 -2.99 26.96
N SER A 136 0.11 -3.47 25.72
CA SER A 136 0.91 -4.66 25.41
C SER A 136 2.15 -4.21 24.63
N ILE A 137 3.31 -4.20 25.32
CA ILE A 137 4.61 -4.10 24.65
C ILE A 137 4.89 -5.48 24.07
N ILE A 138 4.89 -5.60 22.74
CA ILE A 138 5.36 -6.79 22.05
C ILE A 138 6.81 -6.52 21.64
N PHE A 139 7.73 -7.29 22.20
CA PHE A 139 9.12 -7.37 21.75
C PHE A 139 9.15 -8.30 20.54
N ILE A 140 9.67 -7.80 19.42
CA ILE A 140 9.97 -8.62 18.23
C ILE A 140 11.45 -8.98 18.38
N GLU A 141 11.74 -10.25 18.65
CA GLU A 141 13.08 -10.80 18.47
C GLU A 141 13.41 -10.78 16.97
N GLU A 142 14.54 -10.18 16.64
CA GLU A 142 15.08 -10.06 15.29
C GLU A 142 15.84 -11.36 15.01
N ASP A 143 15.20 -12.30 14.31
CA ASP A 143 15.90 -13.48 13.80
C ASP A 143 16.89 -13.02 12.71
N GLU A 144 18.15 -12.92 13.09
CA GLU A 144 19.29 -12.83 12.19
C GLU A 144 19.42 -14.15 11.41
N ASP A 145 18.76 -14.23 10.25
CA ASP A 145 19.13 -15.23 9.25
C ASP A 145 20.43 -14.80 8.56
N GLU A 146 21.54 -15.14 9.21
CA GLU A 146 22.85 -15.21 8.58
C GLU A 146 22.85 -16.28 7.48
N ASN A 147 23.18 -15.83 6.27
CA ASN A 147 23.57 -16.67 5.13
C ASN A 147 24.46 -17.87 5.54
N ARG A 148 24.01 -19.10 5.24
CA ARG A 148 24.84 -20.11 4.56
C ARG A 148 24.08 -21.32 4.04
#